data_AF-A0A379ANS1-F1
#
_entry.id   AF-A0A379ANS1-F1
#
_cell.length_a   1.000
_cell.length_b   1.000
_cell.length_c   1.000
_cell.angle_alpha   90.00
_cell.angle_beta   90.00
_cell.angle_gamma   90.00
#
_symmetry.space_group_name_H-M   'P 1'
#
loop_
_entity.id
_entity.type
_entity.pdbx_description
1 polymer ?
#
loop_
_entity_poly.entity_id
_entity_poly.type
_entity_poly.pdbx_seq_one_letter_code
_entity_poly.pdbx_strand_id
1 'polypeptide(L)'
;MRETLQRYAITFSILSAKPTINRGTLEKESRTLAQRLSVLHGINAPEFFDKAVFTSLVLTLRDEGYISDSGDADVAQTLATWHMLADLVTSDVRMTIETAVAHD
;
A
#
# COMPACT_ATOMS: atom_id res chain seq x y z
N MET A 1 11.61 -10.30 2.77
CA MET A 1 11.88 -8.84 2.77
C MET A 1 11.22 -8.12 1.59
N ARG A 2 11.26 -8.70 0.37
CA ARG A 2 10.57 -8.15 -0.82
C ARG A 2 9.06 -7.95 -0.62
N GLU A 3 8.37 -8.90 0.01
CA GLU A 3 6.92 -8.83 0.24
C GLU A 3 6.50 -7.72 1.20
N THR A 4 7.28 -7.47 2.26
CA THR A 4 7.04 -6.35 3.17
C THR A 4 7.18 -5.03 2.42
N LEU A 5 8.28 -4.83 1.68
CA LEU A 5 8.46 -3.63 0.86
C LEU A 5 7.28 -3.40 -0.09
N GLN A 6 6.81 -4.44 -0.78
CA GLN A 6 5.67 -4.36 -1.70
C GLN A 6 4.36 -4.01 -0.99
N ARG A 7 4.08 -4.59 0.19
CA ARG A 7 2.89 -4.23 0.99
C ARG A 7 2.90 -2.75 1.39
N TYR A 8 4.07 -2.25 1.80
CA TYR A 8 4.24 -0.82 2.09
C TYR A 8 4.03 0.01 0.81
N ALA A 9 4.67 -0.36 -0.30
CA ALA A 9 4.55 0.35 -1.57
C ALA A 9 3.07 0.47 -2.02
N ILE A 10 2.32 -0.63 -1.95
CA ILE A 10 0.87 -0.66 -2.22
C ILE A 10 0.10 0.33 -1.34
N THR A 11 0.26 0.23 -0.02
CA THR A 11 -0.49 1.06 0.92
C THR A 11 -0.16 2.54 0.77
N PHE A 12 1.12 2.88 0.57
CA PHE A 12 1.56 4.26 0.34
C PHE A 12 1.08 4.80 -1.01
N SER A 13 1.05 3.99 -2.07
CA SER A 13 0.51 4.42 -3.36
C SER A 13 -0.98 4.76 -3.27
N ILE A 14 -1.76 3.96 -2.55
CA ILE A 14 -3.20 4.21 -2.37
C ILE A 14 -3.42 5.45 -1.50
N LEU A 15 -2.69 5.58 -0.37
CA LEU A 15 -2.77 6.75 0.50
C LEU A 15 -2.42 8.05 -0.23
N SER A 16 -1.37 8.02 -1.06
CA SER A 16 -0.93 9.20 -1.82
C SER A 16 -1.97 9.64 -2.85
N ALA A 17 -2.72 8.70 -3.43
CA ALA A 17 -3.78 9.01 -4.39
C ALA A 17 -5.12 9.35 -3.74
N LYS A 18 -5.42 8.77 -2.57
CA LYS A 18 -6.69 8.93 -1.84
C LYS A 18 -6.42 9.29 -0.38
N PRO A 19 -6.01 10.53 -0.08
CA PRO A 19 -5.61 10.89 1.27
C PRO A 19 -6.74 10.85 2.30
N THR A 20 -7.99 10.95 1.87
CA THR A 20 -9.18 10.90 2.76
C THR A 20 -9.79 9.50 2.87
N ILE A 21 -9.08 8.46 2.40
CA ILE A 21 -9.56 7.07 2.45
C ILE A 21 -9.69 6.58 3.89
N ASN A 22 -10.84 6.00 4.22
CA ASN A 22 -11.00 5.39 5.55
C ASN A 22 -10.13 4.11 5.66
N ARG A 23 -9.74 3.77 6.89
CA ARG A 23 -8.85 2.63 7.18
C ARG A 23 -9.36 1.28 6.66
N GLY A 24 -10.67 1.04 6.73
CA GLY A 24 -11.28 -0.21 6.27
C GLY A 24 -11.21 -0.37 4.75
N THR A 25 -11.47 0.73 4.02
CA THR A 25 -11.32 0.76 2.56
C THR A 25 -9.85 0.65 2.16
N LEU A 26 -8.94 1.37 2.82
CA LEU A 26 -7.50 1.27 2.56
C LEU A 26 -6.97 -0.15 2.69
N GLU A 27 -7.34 -0.85 3.77
CA GLU A 27 -6.97 -2.25 3.99
C GLU A 27 -7.54 -3.17 2.89
N LYS A 28 -8.79 -2.96 2.49
CA LYS A 28 -9.45 -3.76 1.44
C LYS A 28 -8.79 -3.55 0.07
N GLU A 29 -8.56 -2.30 -0.32
CA GLU A 29 -7.91 -1.94 -1.58
C GLU A 29 -6.47 -2.48 -1.61
N SER A 30 -5.72 -2.27 -0.52
CA SER A 30 -4.34 -2.75 -0.41
C SER A 30 -4.23 -4.27 -0.56
N ARG A 31 -5.14 -5.02 0.08
CA ARG A 31 -5.21 -6.48 -0.06
C ARG A 31 -5.57 -6.93 -1.46
N THR A 32 -6.53 -6.26 -2.09
CA THR A 32 -6.96 -6.59 -3.46
C THR A 32 -5.80 -6.41 -4.44
N LEU A 33 -5.04 -5.34 -4.29
CA LEU A 33 -3.86 -5.10 -5.10
C LEU A 33 -2.73 -6.10 -4.82
N ALA A 34 -2.47 -6.42 -3.54
CA ALA A 34 -1.51 -7.46 -3.17
C ALA A 34 -1.89 -8.83 -3.74
N GLN A 35 -3.18 -9.19 -3.72
CA GLN A 35 -3.66 -10.42 -4.33
C GLN A 35 -3.42 -10.44 -5.85
N ARG A 36 -3.68 -9.32 -6.55
CA ARG A 36 -3.38 -9.20 -7.99
C ARG A 36 -1.89 -9.37 -8.28
N LEU A 37 -1.03 -8.69 -7.52
CA LEU A 37 0.43 -8.86 -7.61
C LEU A 37 0.84 -10.31 -7.34
N SER A 38 0.20 -10.98 -6.37
CA SER A 38 0.46 -12.38 -6.06
C SER A 38 0.22 -13.29 -7.26
N VAL A 39 -0.90 -13.07 -7.96
CA VAL A 39 -1.27 -13.85 -9.15
C VAL A 39 -0.36 -13.52 -10.34
N LEU A 40 -0.08 -12.25 -10.58
CA LEU A 40 0.70 -11.80 -11.74
C LEU A 40 2.19 -12.18 -11.66
N HIS A 41 2.77 -12.11 -10.46
CA HIS A 41 4.21 -12.40 -10.27
C HIS A 41 4.47 -13.78 -9.65
N GLY A 42 3.44 -14.63 -9.51
CA GLY A 42 3.58 -16.00 -9.00
C GLY A 42 4.02 -16.09 -7.53
N ILE A 43 3.65 -15.10 -6.70
CA ILE A 43 3.96 -15.11 -5.27
C ILE A 43 3.03 -16.12 -4.60
N ASN A 44 3.58 -17.20 -4.05
CA ASN A 44 2.83 -18.22 -3.30
C ASN A 44 2.95 -17.99 -1.79
N ALA A 45 2.52 -16.81 -1.32
CA ALA A 45 2.61 -16.41 0.08
C ALA A 45 1.24 -15.90 0.56
N PRO A 46 0.45 -16.71 1.30
CA PRO A 46 -0.87 -16.29 1.77
C PRO A 46 -0.80 -15.09 2.72
N GLU A 47 0.34 -14.89 3.39
CA GLU A 47 0.61 -13.71 4.22
C GLU A 47 0.74 -12.40 3.42
N PHE A 48 0.91 -12.48 2.10
CA PHE A 48 1.13 -11.32 1.25
C PHE A 48 -0.12 -10.44 1.14
N PHE A 49 -1.30 -11.05 1.21
CA PHE A 49 -2.60 -10.37 1.14
C PHE A 49 -3.45 -10.61 2.41
N ASP A 50 -2.79 -11.00 3.51
CA ASP A 50 -3.46 -11.25 4.78
C ASP A 50 -4.04 -9.97 5.41
N LYS A 51 -5.23 -10.11 6.01
CA LYS A 51 -5.93 -9.00 6.67
C LYS A 51 -5.16 -8.43 7.84
N ALA A 52 -4.74 -9.28 8.77
CA ALA A 52 -4.11 -8.83 10.01
C ALA A 52 -2.81 -8.08 9.74
N VAL A 53 -2.07 -8.48 8.71
CA VAL A 53 -0.87 -7.76 8.26
C VAL A 53 -1.21 -6.34 7.83
N PHE A 54 -2.20 -6.14 6.95
CA PHE A 54 -2.56 -4.80 6.49
C PHE A 54 -3.21 -3.96 7.59
N THR A 55 -4.03 -4.57 8.46
CA THR A 55 -4.56 -3.88 9.65
C THR A 55 -3.42 -3.36 10.53
N SER A 56 -2.42 -4.19 10.82
CA SER A 56 -1.25 -3.80 11.62
C SER A 56 -0.42 -2.71 10.95
N LEU A 57 -0.24 -2.78 9.61
CA LEU A 57 0.45 -1.76 8.84
C LEU A 57 -0.25 -0.40 8.95
N VAL A 58 -1.57 -0.35 8.72
CA VAL A 58 -2.35 0.90 8.81
C VAL A 58 -2.32 1.49 10.22
N LEU A 59 -2.33 0.64 11.26
CA LEU A 59 -2.17 1.10 12.64
C LEU A 59 -0.78 1.71 12.89
N THR A 60 0.27 1.09 12.33
CA THR A 60 1.64 1.61 12.41
C THR A 60 1.76 2.95 11.70
N LEU A 61 1.16 3.10 10.52
CA LEU A 61 1.17 4.37 9.77
C LEU A 61 0.49 5.51 10.54
N ARG A 62 -0.56 5.21 11.31
CA ARG A 62 -1.17 6.18 12.22
C ARG A 62 -0.22 6.57 13.35
N ASP A 63 0.39 5.59 14.00
CA ASP A 63 1.31 5.81 15.13
C ASP A 63 2.53 6.65 14.72
N GLU A 64 3.04 6.41 13.51
CA GLU A 64 4.16 7.14 12.89
C GLU A 64 3.75 8.51 12.29
N GLY A 65 2.47 8.89 12.39
CA GLY A 65 1.98 10.21 11.96
C GLY A 65 1.67 10.36 10.47
N TYR A 66 1.73 9.30 9.66
CA TYR A 66 1.32 9.34 8.24
C TYR A 66 -0.19 9.46 8.07
N ILE A 67 -0.96 9.00 9.05
CA ILE A 67 -2.43 9.07 9.08
C ILE A 67 -2.84 9.78 10.37
N SER A 68 -3.61 10.85 10.23
CA SER A 68 -4.14 11.64 11.33
C SER A 68 -5.20 10.87 12.13
N ASP A 69 -5.50 11.34 13.35
CA ASP A 69 -6.59 10.78 14.17
C ASP A 69 -7.96 10.89 13.50
N SER A 70 -8.17 11.91 12.65
CA SER A 70 -9.36 12.07 11.80
C SER A 70 -9.44 11.07 10.64
N GLY A 71 -8.34 10.37 10.34
CA GLY A 71 -8.25 9.39 9.25
C GLY A 71 -7.63 9.92 7.96
N ASP A 72 -7.27 11.21 7.90
CA ASP A 72 -6.65 11.84 6.74
C ASP A 72 -5.14 11.57 6.70
N ALA A 73 -4.64 11.25 5.51
CA ALA A 73 -3.23 11.01 5.25
C ALA A 73 -2.46 12.32 5.01
N ASP A 74 -1.24 12.41 5.51
CA ASP A 74 -0.33 13.49 5.11
C ASP A 74 0.17 13.22 3.68
N VAL A 75 -0.38 13.95 2.70
CA VAL A 75 -0.08 13.76 1.28
C VAL A 75 1.41 13.95 0.99
N ALA A 76 2.05 14.95 1.59
CA ALA A 76 3.45 15.26 1.29
C ALA A 76 4.37 14.14 1.78
N GLN A 77 4.14 13.66 3.01
CA GLN A 77 4.91 12.59 3.61
C GLN A 77 4.64 11.25 2.93
N THR A 78 3.39 10.91 2.66
CA THR A 78 3.01 9.66 2.00
C THR A 78 3.54 9.58 0.57
N LEU A 79 3.49 10.69 -0.18
CA LEU A 79 4.04 10.76 -1.53
C LEU A 79 5.57 10.60 -1.50
N ALA A 80 6.27 11.33 -0.63
CA ALA A 80 7.72 11.19 -0.50
C ALA A 80 8.13 9.73 -0.20
N THR A 81 7.43 9.07 0.72
CA THR A 81 7.67 7.67 1.05
C THR A 81 7.31 6.72 -0.09
N TRP A 82 6.21 6.95 -0.81
CA TRP A 82 5.88 6.20 -2.02
C TRP A 82 7.00 6.28 -3.06
N HIS A 83 7.54 7.47 -3.35
CA HIS A 83 8.62 7.64 -4.32
C HIS A 83 9.88 6.84 -3.93
N MET A 84 10.24 6.84 -2.65
CA MET A 84 11.37 6.04 -2.14
C MET A 84 11.11 4.53 -2.29
N LEU A 85 9.91 4.07 -1.92
CA LEU A 85 9.52 2.66 -2.04
C LEU A 85 9.43 2.21 -3.49
N ALA A 86 8.91 3.08 -4.37
CA ALA A 86 8.81 2.84 -5.80
C ALA A 86 10.19 2.55 -6.40
N ASP A 87 11.22 3.30 -5.99
CA ASP A 87 12.62 3.09 -6.44
C ASP A 87 13.18 1.71 -6.06
N LEU A 88 12.72 1.17 -4.93
CA LEU A 88 13.20 -0.11 -4.39
C LEU A 88 12.44 -1.33 -4.93
N VAL A 89 11.25 -1.16 -5.52
CA VAL A 89 10.50 -2.25 -6.16
C VAL A 89 10.88 -2.40 -7.63
N THR A 90 10.70 -3.61 -8.18
CA THR A 90 10.95 -3.87 -9.60
C THR A 90 9.98 -3.06 -10.47
N SER A 91 10.40 -2.67 -11.67
CA SER A 91 9.59 -1.87 -12.60
C SER A 91 8.23 -2.49 -12.90
N ASP A 92 8.16 -3.82 -13.02
CA ASP A 92 6.94 -4.59 -13.29
C ASP A 92 5.91 -4.50 -12.15
N VAL A 93 6.40 -4.53 -10.90
CA VAL A 93 5.57 -4.35 -9.70
C VAL A 93 5.12 -2.91 -9.58
N ARG A 94 6.02 -1.95 -9.82
CA ARG A 94 5.70 -0.52 -9.81
C ARG A 94 4.57 -0.20 -10.80
N MET A 95 4.71 -0.66 -12.04
CA MET A 95 3.74 -0.43 -13.10
C MET A 95 2.37 -1.01 -12.74
N THR A 96 2.34 -2.21 -12.13
CA THR A 96 1.10 -2.83 -11.67
C THR A 96 0.41 -2.00 -10.58
N ILE A 97 1.18 -1.46 -9.63
CA ILE A 97 0.66 -0.61 -8.55
C ILE A 97 0.10 0.71 -9.12
N GLU A 98 0.87 1.40 -9.96
CA GLU A 98 0.47 2.66 -10.59
C GLU A 98 -0.79 2.49 -11.44
N THR A 99 -0.87 1.41 -12.22
CA THR A 99 -2.03 1.10 -13.07
C THR A 99 -3.28 0.86 -12.22
N ALA A 100 -3.15 0.15 -11.10
CA ALA A 100 -4.29 -0.15 -10.25
C ALA A 100 -4.85 1.09 -9.53
N VAL A 101 -3.97 2.02 -9.16
CA VAL A 101 -4.38 3.27 -8.49
C VAL A 101 -4.95 4.28 -9.49
N ALA A 102 -4.49 4.27 -10.74
CA ALA A 102 -4.99 5.15 -11.80
C ALA A 102 -6.38 4.75 -12.37
N HIS A 103 -6.86 3.52 -12.10
CA HIS A 103 -8.10 2.98 -12.67
C HIS A 103 -9.30 2.95 -11.68
N ASP A 104 -9.23 3.67 -10.56
CA ASP A 104 -10.33 3.83 -9.59
C ASP A 104 -10.55 5.29 -9.22
#